data_AF-A0A225DPF6-F1
#
_entry.id   AF-A0A225DPF6-F1
#
_cell.length_a   1.000
_cell.length_b   1.000
_cell.length_c   1.000
_cell.angle_alpha   90.00
_cell.angle_beta   90.00
_cell.angle_gamma   90.00
#
_symmetry.space_group_name_H-M   'P 1'
#
loop_
_entity.id
_entity.type
_entity.pdbx_description
1 polymer ?
#
loop_
_entity_poly.entity_id
_entity_poly.type
_entity_poly.pdbx_seq_one_letter_code
_entity_poly.pdbx_strand_id
1 'polypeptide(L)' 'MVFREDASRTQAGHAGANLAMIRRVLVSLLRRAPGKETLPSKILKAAWDEDYLLKILQVIPEA' A
#
# COMPACT_ATOMS: atom_id res chain seq x y z
N MET A 1 -8.36 10.85 3.76
CA MET A 1 -8.64 9.72 2.85
C MET A 1 -7.31 9.09 2.44
N VAL A 2 -7.11 7.79 2.65
CA VAL A 2 -5.81 7.13 2.39
C VAL A 2 -5.67 6.67 0.94
N PHE A 3 -6.75 6.14 0.37
CA PHE A 3 -6.81 5.70 -1.02
C PHE A 3 -8.00 6.40 -1.70
N ARG A 4 -7.80 6.96 -2.91
CA ARG A 4 -8.83 7.66 -3.71
C ARG A 4 -9.45 6.71 -4.75
N GLU A 5 -9.81 5.50 -4.33
CA GLU A 5 -10.25 4.44 -5.24
C GLU A 5 -11.57 4.76 -5.94
N ASP A 6 -12.43 5.60 -5.35
CA ASP A 6 -13.66 6.09 -5.99
C ASP A 6 -13.39 6.90 -7.27
N ALA A 7 -12.19 7.46 -7.41
CA ALA A 7 -11.76 8.14 -8.64
C ALA A 7 -11.23 7.16 -9.71
N SER A 8 -11.02 5.89 -9.34
CA SER A 8 -10.63 4.83 -10.27
C SER A 8 -11.88 4.21 -10.90
N ARG A 9 -11.81 3.79 -12.17
CA ARG A 9 -12.94 3.15 -12.87
C ARG A 9 -13.13 1.70 -12.39
N THR A 10 -13.50 1.54 -11.12
CA THR A 10 -13.59 0.25 -10.42
C THR A 10 -14.72 -0.66 -10.90
N GLN A 11 -15.65 -0.13 -11.71
CA GLN A 11 -16.77 -0.88 -12.31
C GLN A 11 -16.34 -1.84 -13.43
N ALA A 12 -15.11 -1.74 -13.95
CA ALA A 12 -14.64 -2.64 -14.99
C ALA A 12 -14.15 -3.98 -14.41
N GLY A 13 -14.82 -5.07 -14.80
CA GLY A 13 -14.38 -6.45 -14.49
C GLY A 13 -14.19 -6.69 -12.98
N HIS A 14 -12.99 -7.14 -12.60
CA HIS A 14 -12.62 -7.43 -11.21
C HIS A 14 -11.82 -6.31 -10.53
N ALA A 15 -11.81 -5.09 -11.10
CA ALA A 15 -10.98 -3.99 -10.61
C ALA A 15 -11.22 -3.68 -9.12
N GLY A 16 -12.49 -3.64 -8.67
CA GLY A 16 -12.81 -3.41 -7.26
C GLY A 16 -12.26 -4.48 -6.32
N ALA A 17 -12.37 -5.76 -6.68
CA ALA A 17 -11.84 -6.87 -5.88
C ALA A 17 -10.31 -6.88 -5.84
N ASN A 18 -9.67 -6.65 -7.00
CA ASN A 18 -8.21 -6.59 -7.12
C ASN A 18 -7.63 -5.45 -6.28
N LEU A 19 -8.22 -4.24 -6.39
CA LEU A 19 -7.83 -3.09 -5.60
C LEU A 19 -8.04 -3.32 -4.09
N ALA A 20 -9.16 -3.95 -3.70
CA ALA A 20 -9.38 -4.32 -2.30
C ALA A 20 -8.33 -5.31 -1.76
N MET A 21 -7.90 -6.28 -2.57
CA MET A 21 -6.83 -7.21 -2.20
C MET A 21 -5.49 -6.49 -2.04
N ILE A 22 -5.11 -5.66 -3.02
CA ILE A 22 -3.88 -4.86 -2.98
C ILE A 22 -3.87 -3.96 -1.74
N ARG A 23 -4.98 -3.28 -1.45
CA ARG A 23 -5.13 -2.43 -0.26
C ARG A 23 -4.91 -3.21 1.04
N ARG A 24 -5.48 -4.42 1.14
CA ARG A 24 -5.31 -5.29 2.32
C ARG A 24 -3.84 -5.66 2.53
N VAL A 25 -3.13 -6.00 1.47
CA VAL A 25 -1.69 -6.32 1.52
C VAL A 25 -0.90 -5.08 1.94
N LEU A 26 -1.12 -3.95 1.26
CA LEU A 26 -0.41 -2.70 1.51
C LEU A 26 -0.58 -2.21 2.95
N VAL A 27 -1.82 -2.20 3.47
CA VAL A 27 -2.08 -1.80 4.87
C VAL A 27 -1.38 -2.74 5.85
N SER A 28 -1.37 -4.05 5.58
CA SER A 28 -0.66 -5.02 6.42
C SER A 28 0.84 -4.76 6.48
N LEU A 29 1.46 -4.45 5.34
CA LEU A 29 2.88 -4.13 5.24
C LEU A 29 3.23 -2.81 5.94
N LEU A 30 2.47 -1.74 5.68
CA LEU A 30 2.72 -0.42 6.26
C LEU A 30 2.54 -0.37 7.79
N ARG A 31 1.66 -1.23 8.34
CA ARG A 31 1.51 -1.38 9.80
C ARG A 31 2.70 -2.06 10.46
N ARG A 32 3.42 -2.91 9.73
CA ARG A 32 4.66 -3.57 10.19
C ARG A 32 5.91 -2.72 9.95
N ALA A 33 5.85 -1.80 9.00
CA ALA A 33 6.94 -0.88 8.69
C ALA A 33 7.31 -0.03 9.93
N PRO A 34 8.61 0.24 10.16
CA PRO A 34 9.05 1.03 11.30
C PRO A 34 8.51 2.47 11.23
N GLY A 35 8.47 3.15 12.38
CA GLY A 35 8.06 4.55 12.49
C GLY A 35 6.63 4.74 13.01
N LYS A 36 6.40 5.90 13.63
CA LYS A 36 5.11 6.33 14.22
C LYS A 36 4.27 7.17 13.24
N GLU A 37 4.72 7.30 12.00
CA GLU A 37 4.04 8.07 10.96
C GLU A 37 2.66 7.47 10.63
N THR A 38 1.74 8.33 10.20
CA THR A 38 0.42 7.88 9.71
C THR A 38 0.54 7.07 8.42
N LEU A 39 -0.46 6.24 8.09
CA LEU A 39 -0.45 5.46 6.85
C LEU A 39 -0.20 6.30 5.57
N PRO A 40 -0.86 7.46 5.37
CA PRO A 40 -0.56 8.35 4.25
C PRO A 40 0.88 8.84 4.23
N SER A 41 1.44 9.19 5.39
CA SER A 41 2.83 9.64 5.49
C SER A 41 3.81 8.53 5.14
N LYS A 42 3.54 7.28 5.55
CA LYS A 42 4.36 6.12 5.17
C LYS A 42 4.29 5.81 3.68
N ILE A 43 3.10 5.91 3.07
CA ILE A 43 2.93 5.78 1.61
C ILE A 43 3.73 6.86 0.89
N LEU A 44 3.59 8.12 1.34
CA LEU A 44 4.33 9.23 0.74
C LEU A 44 5.83 8.97 0.86
N LYS A 45 6.33 8.64 2.05
CA LYS A 45 7.74 8.31 2.25
C LYS A 45 8.23 7.21 1.33
N ALA A 46 7.48 6.11 1.19
CA ALA A 46 7.82 5.04 0.26
C ALA A 46 7.78 5.47 -1.22
N ALA A 47 7.08 6.55 -1.56
CA ALA A 47 7.10 7.13 -2.90
C ALA A 47 8.34 8.01 -3.17
N TRP A 48 9.00 8.53 -2.12
CA TRP A 48 10.19 9.37 -2.24
C TRP A 48 11.50 8.66 -1.89
N ASP A 49 11.43 7.58 -1.11
CA ASP A 49 12.57 6.85 -0.56
C ASP A 49 12.47 5.37 -0.96
N GLU A 50 13.28 4.98 -1.95
CA GLU A 50 13.30 3.64 -2.51
C GLU A 50 13.83 2.59 -1.50
N ASP A 51 14.77 2.97 -0.62
CA ASP A 51 15.27 2.07 0.42
C ASP A 51 14.16 1.76 1.43
N TYR A 52 13.38 2.77 1.80
CA TYR A 52 12.20 2.58 2.64
C TYR A 52 11.13 1.72 1.96
N LEU A 53 10.92 1.89 0.65
CA LEU A 53 10.02 1.05 -0.14
C LEU A 53 10.48 -0.42 -0.12
N LEU A 54 11.76 -0.68 -0.44
CA LEU A 54 12.33 -2.03 -0.43
C LEU A 54 12.19 -2.68 0.94
N LYS A 55 12.44 -1.94 2.02
CA LYS A 55 12.27 -2.42 3.39
C LYS A 55 10.83 -2.82 3.72
N ILE A 56 9.83 -2.10 3.17
CA ILE A 56 8.42 -2.45 3.32
C ILE A 56 8.10 -3.74 2.54
N LEU A 57 8.63 -3.88 1.32
CA LEU A 57 8.34 -5.00 0.43
C LEU A 57 9.04 -6.31 0.84
N GLN A 58 10.24 -6.24 1.44
CA GLN A 58 10.98 -7.40 1.95
C GLN A 58 10.27 -8.15 3.10
N VAL A 59 9.17 -7.60 3.64
CA VAL A 59 8.30 -8.31 4.60
C VAL A 59 7.46 -9.38 3.89
N ILE A 60 7.39 -9.38 2.56
CA ILE A 60 6.82 -10.48 1.77
C ILE A 60 7.90 -11.57 1.69
N PRO A 61 7.73 -12.75 2.32
CA PRO A 61 8.66 -13.85 2.13
C PRO A 61 8.69 -14.23 0.64
N GLU A 62 9.89 -14.47 0.10
CA GLU A 62 10.10 -15.01 -1.25
C GLU A 62 9.14 -16.19 -1.45
N ALA A 63 8.18 -16.02 -2.36
CA ALA A 63 7.11 -16.97 -2.65
C ALA A 63 7.51 -17.91 -3.79
#